data_AF-A0A9D5UMS2-F1
#
_entry.id   AF-A0A9D5UMS2-F1
#
_cell.length_a   1.000
_cell.length_b   1.000
_cell.length_c   1.000
_cell.angle_alpha   90.00
_cell.angle_beta   90.00
_cell.angle_gamma   90.00
#
_symmetry.space_group_name_H-M   'P 1'
#
loop_
_entity.id
_entity.type
_entity.pdbx_description
1 polymer ?
#
loop_
_entity_poly.entity_id
_entity_poly.type
_entity_poly.pdbx_seq_one_letter_code
_entity_poly.pdbx_strand_id
1 'polypeptide(L)'
;MLFRHLFVLAMSVTVLSSCKLQDKILLSIGFPSANAGDTSVAQVTAHETQILLTNDNSDTNLKDLPKWRNWWYLKFEGLPTSQEYKLVINDLFAQDNRGWEYPYTPLYSYDNKHWQRFEANEVSAVSENTLSGRFNHKVAVSKQYQNGNVWLARFYPYTQDTFNDYYRELMSNHPSLMDEGYFQKQTLGFSPIHHLPIELVTVTNPYIDTKNKKSIWIQARSHAAETGGSFVVEGILNWLSERGNIDVNKALDNFIFYIVPIHNVDGVYEGNYCLNSKSENLENTWYRSAVNPLYLRDDSPSENKIINKKLRQIVTTSAPFSMALNLHSIQSAPKTRAFFFPHFGTRSQGYNKKQTNLWNNSIRFIRAVSNRYRNDVGDGLVEPAPDEGGERFVSQYFPESWWWANFGSQVMAITLETTYENAGFEPEFVTPDKLMALGESLMMSVLEYHMLTKSESTQQLHSEQHNSDTNFKIPSEVDVKS
;
A
#
# COMPACT_ATOMS: atom_id res chain seq x y z
N MET A 1 -18.68 -16.63 62.06
CA MET A 1 -17.23 -16.78 61.82
C MET A 1 -16.80 -15.70 60.86
N LEU A 2 -16.16 -14.65 61.39
CA LEU A 2 -15.51 -13.60 60.61
C LEU A 2 -14.26 -14.19 59.94
N PHE A 3 -14.06 -13.97 58.64
CA PHE A 3 -12.74 -14.06 58.03
C PHE A 3 -12.40 -12.75 57.34
N ARG A 4 -11.34 -12.13 57.88
CA ARG A 4 -10.67 -10.91 57.42
C ARG A 4 -10.04 -11.14 56.04
N HIS A 5 -10.18 -10.20 55.12
CA HIS A 5 -9.26 -10.05 53.99
C HIS A 5 -8.30 -8.90 54.31
N LEU A 6 -7.02 -9.22 54.52
CA LEU A 6 -5.94 -8.25 54.55
C LEU A 6 -5.60 -7.85 53.11
N PHE A 7 -5.84 -6.59 52.75
CA PHE A 7 -5.19 -5.96 51.61
C PHE A 7 -3.81 -5.48 52.06
N VAL A 8 -2.75 -6.02 51.45
CA VAL A 8 -1.39 -5.48 51.56
C VAL A 8 -1.23 -4.42 50.48
N LEU A 9 -1.24 -3.15 50.90
CA LEU A 9 -0.94 -2.01 50.05
C LEU A 9 0.59 -1.88 49.95
N ALA A 10 1.17 -2.28 48.83
CA ALA A 10 2.58 -2.01 48.55
C ALA A 10 2.71 -0.56 48.05
N MET A 11 3.03 0.37 48.96
CA MET A 11 3.49 1.71 48.61
C MET A 11 4.92 1.62 48.09
N SER A 12 5.11 1.65 46.78
CA SER A 12 6.40 1.96 46.16
C SER A 12 6.58 3.47 46.15
N VAL A 13 7.37 3.98 47.09
CA VAL A 13 7.83 5.37 47.10
C VAL A 13 8.94 5.52 46.07
N THR A 14 8.60 5.99 44.87
CA THR A 14 9.59 6.49 43.91
C THR A 14 9.95 7.91 44.30
N VAL A 15 11.16 8.08 44.82
CA VAL A 15 11.77 9.39 45.07
C VAL A 15 12.00 10.07 43.72
N LEU A 16 11.13 11.01 43.36
CA LEU A 16 11.36 11.97 42.28
C LEU A 16 12.41 12.98 42.75
N SER A 17 13.69 12.67 42.50
CA SER A 17 14.74 13.67 42.46
C SER A 17 14.60 14.47 41.16
N SER A 18 13.80 15.53 41.19
CA SER A 18 13.73 16.52 40.11
C SER A 18 14.95 17.42 40.17
N CYS A 19 16.04 17.00 39.52
CA CYS A 19 17.09 17.91 39.08
C CYS A 19 16.73 18.34 37.64
N LYS A 20 16.58 19.64 37.40
CA LYS A 20 16.33 20.21 36.06
C LYS A 20 17.50 19.83 35.13
N LEU A 21 17.34 18.74 34.40
CA LEU A 21 18.13 18.44 33.22
C LEU A 21 17.53 19.24 32.07
N GLN A 22 18.39 20.08 31.48
CA GLN A 22 18.29 20.70 30.16
C GLN A 22 17.42 19.85 29.20
N ASP A 23 16.45 20.50 28.54
CA ASP A 23 15.39 19.90 27.73
C ASP A 23 15.86 18.65 26.95
N LYS A 24 15.44 17.46 27.40
CA LYS A 24 15.79 16.22 26.73
C LYS A 24 14.93 16.05 25.49
N ILE A 25 15.56 16.14 24.33
CA ILE A 25 14.97 15.69 23.07
C ILE A 25 14.73 14.18 23.17
N LEU A 26 13.50 13.74 22.96
CA LEU A 26 13.10 12.35 23.02
C LEU A 26 12.67 11.86 21.63
N LEU A 27 13.24 10.75 21.18
CA LEU A 27 12.80 10.00 20.01
C LEU A 27 11.81 8.91 20.47
N SER A 28 10.55 9.04 20.05
CA SER A 28 9.43 8.17 20.42
C SER A 28 8.99 7.32 19.23
N ILE A 29 8.91 6.00 19.45
CA ILE A 29 8.48 4.99 18.47
C ILE A 29 7.45 3.99 19.04
N GLY A 30 6.86 4.28 20.20
CA GLY A 30 5.92 3.38 20.89
C GLY A 30 4.47 3.47 20.36
N PHE A 31 4.27 3.57 19.05
CA PHE A 31 2.95 3.69 18.43
C PHE A 31 2.87 2.90 17.11
N PRO A 32 1.67 2.53 16.63
CA PRO A 32 1.51 1.69 15.43
C PRO A 32 2.20 2.28 14.21
N SER A 33 2.85 1.42 13.42
CA SER A 33 3.62 1.75 12.22
C SER A 33 4.90 2.58 12.46
N ALA A 34 5.24 2.90 13.71
CA ALA A 34 6.47 3.61 14.00
C ALA A 34 7.70 2.74 13.69
N ASN A 35 8.71 3.34 13.06
CA ASN A 35 9.99 2.70 12.80
C ASN A 35 11.09 3.76 12.74
N ALA A 36 12.17 3.57 13.52
CA ALA A 36 13.39 4.37 13.49
C ALA A 36 14.66 3.51 13.32
N GLY A 37 14.51 2.26 12.89
CA GLY A 37 15.57 1.27 12.76
C GLY A 37 16.21 0.89 14.10
N ASP A 38 17.53 0.76 14.13
CA ASP A 38 18.29 0.42 15.33
C ASP A 38 18.41 1.62 16.27
N THR A 39 17.47 1.73 17.20
CA THR A 39 17.49 2.81 18.20
C THR A 39 18.66 2.71 19.19
N SER A 40 19.34 1.56 19.29
CA SER A 40 20.47 1.40 20.22
C SER A 40 21.72 2.18 19.77
N VAL A 41 21.81 2.49 18.47
CA VAL A 41 22.89 3.26 17.86
C VAL A 41 22.46 4.67 17.46
N ALA A 42 21.22 5.07 17.77
CA ALA A 42 20.73 6.41 17.48
C ALA A 42 21.55 7.46 18.25
N GLN A 43 21.98 8.50 17.53
CA GLN A 43 22.76 9.59 18.11
C GLN A 43 21.87 10.81 18.22
N VAL A 44 21.48 11.18 19.44
CA VAL A 44 20.63 12.35 19.70
C VAL A 44 21.46 13.44 20.37
N THR A 45 21.56 14.60 19.72
CA THR A 45 22.24 15.80 20.21
C THR A 45 21.28 16.98 20.26
N ALA A 46 21.74 18.13 20.75
CA ALA A 46 20.95 19.37 20.80
C ALA A 46 20.62 19.96 19.41
N HIS A 47 21.28 19.52 18.33
CA HIS A 47 21.12 20.08 16.99
C HIS A 47 20.82 19.04 15.92
N GLU A 48 21.12 17.77 16.18
CA GLU A 48 21.01 16.69 15.21
C GLU A 48 20.61 15.38 15.88
N THR A 49 19.74 14.62 15.23
CA THR A 49 19.55 13.19 15.46
C THR A 49 20.01 12.40 14.23
N GLN A 50 20.76 11.34 14.44
CA GLN A 50 21.05 10.34 13.41
C GLN A 50 20.48 8.99 13.79
N ILE A 51 19.78 8.33 12.86
CA ILE A 51 19.28 6.96 13.00
C ILE A 51 19.87 6.05 11.92
N LEU A 52 19.81 4.75 12.15
CA LEU A 52 20.24 3.71 11.21
C LEU A 52 19.07 2.76 10.95
N LEU A 53 18.59 2.70 9.70
CA LEU A 53 17.53 1.76 9.32
C LEU A 53 18.00 0.31 9.49
N THR A 54 17.08 -0.54 9.92
CA THR A 54 17.24 -1.99 10.03
C THR A 54 16.20 -2.70 9.20
N ASN A 55 16.48 -3.95 8.83
CA ASN A 55 15.50 -4.79 8.14
C ASN A 55 14.26 -4.97 8.99
N ASP A 56 13.16 -5.26 8.31
CA ASP A 56 11.92 -5.75 8.92
C ASP A 56 12.22 -6.80 9.99
N ASN A 57 11.55 -6.65 11.14
CA ASN A 57 11.69 -7.50 12.33
C ASN A 57 13.11 -7.61 12.89
N SER A 58 14.05 -6.74 12.48
CA SER A 58 15.48 -6.86 12.78
C SER A 58 16.06 -8.23 12.38
N ASP A 59 15.51 -8.86 11.34
CA ASP A 59 15.90 -10.20 10.94
C ASP A 59 17.32 -10.19 10.36
N THR A 60 18.23 -10.84 11.08
CA THR A 60 19.64 -10.94 10.71
C THR A 60 19.88 -11.81 9.48
N ASN A 61 18.95 -12.67 9.08
CA ASN A 61 19.04 -13.42 7.82
C ASN A 61 18.86 -12.52 6.60
N LEU A 62 18.20 -11.37 6.80
CA LEU A 62 17.99 -10.37 5.76
C LEU A 62 19.15 -9.36 5.69
N LYS A 63 20.15 -9.43 6.57
CA LYS A 63 21.19 -8.38 6.72
C LYS A 63 21.93 -8.06 5.42
N ASP A 64 22.05 -9.07 4.56
CA ASP A 64 22.70 -8.99 3.26
C ASP A 64 21.71 -8.65 2.12
N LEU A 65 20.44 -8.35 2.43
CA LEU A 65 19.32 -7.99 1.54
C LEU A 65 18.67 -6.65 1.97
N PRO A 66 19.27 -5.49 1.67
CA PRO A 66 18.84 -4.17 2.15
C PRO A 66 17.50 -3.69 1.59
N LYS A 67 16.95 -4.36 0.57
CA LYS A 67 15.64 -4.08 -0.02
C LYS A 67 14.47 -4.13 0.99
N TRP A 68 14.64 -4.79 2.13
CA TRP A 68 13.59 -4.97 3.15
C TRP A 68 13.58 -3.89 4.23
N ARG A 69 14.18 -2.72 3.98
CA ARG A 69 14.11 -1.56 4.86
C ARG A 69 14.07 -0.27 4.06
N ASN A 70 13.07 0.55 4.31
CA ASN A 70 12.93 1.86 3.68
C ASN A 70 11.97 2.73 4.49
N TRP A 71 10.94 2.12 5.07
CA TRP A 71 9.97 2.79 5.92
C TRP A 71 10.59 3.32 7.20
N TRP A 72 10.23 4.56 7.53
CA TRP A 72 10.47 5.16 8.83
C TRP A 72 9.35 6.15 9.14
N TYR A 73 8.98 6.17 10.40
CA TYR A 73 7.92 7.00 10.95
C TYR A 73 8.16 7.12 12.46
N LEU A 74 8.38 8.34 12.93
CA LEU A 74 8.83 8.59 14.29
C LEU A 74 8.25 9.89 14.82
N LYS A 75 8.31 10.05 16.14
CA LYS A 75 7.93 11.29 16.81
C LYS A 75 9.11 11.82 17.60
N PHE A 76 9.41 13.10 17.46
CA PHE A 76 10.22 13.82 18.44
C PHE A 76 9.36 14.55 19.45
N GLU A 77 9.85 14.60 20.68
CA GLU A 77 9.33 15.43 21.76
C GLU A 77 10.45 16.30 22.31
N GLY A 78 10.16 17.58 22.56
CA GLY A 78 11.15 18.53 23.08
C GLY A 78 12.16 19.07 22.07
N LEU A 79 11.87 19.05 20.76
CA LEU A 79 12.73 19.70 19.76
C LEU A 79 12.84 21.21 20.04
N PRO A 80 14.02 21.81 19.78
CA PRO A 80 14.19 23.25 19.94
C PRO A 80 13.43 23.99 18.83
N THR A 81 12.70 25.05 19.21
CA THR A 81 11.92 25.88 18.27
C THR A 81 12.63 27.16 17.86
N SER A 82 13.73 27.51 18.53
CA SER A 82 14.51 28.73 18.29
C SER A 82 15.69 28.53 17.33
N GLN A 83 15.89 27.33 16.80
CA GLN A 83 17.01 26.97 15.95
C GLN A 83 16.62 25.84 14.99
N GLU A 84 17.42 25.66 13.95
CA GLU A 84 17.32 24.49 13.09
C GLU A 84 17.65 23.20 13.87
N TYR A 85 16.94 22.13 13.56
CA TYR A 85 17.24 20.78 13.99
C TYR A 85 17.27 19.84 12.79
N LYS A 86 18.28 18.96 12.78
CA LYS A 86 18.55 18.05 11.68
C LYS A 86 18.24 16.60 12.06
N LEU A 87 17.52 15.88 11.21
CA LEU A 87 17.37 14.43 11.28
C LEU A 87 18.12 13.81 10.11
N VAL A 88 18.96 12.80 10.37
CA VAL A 88 19.68 12.01 9.37
C VAL A 88 19.24 10.56 9.44
N ILE A 89 18.69 10.05 8.35
CA ILE A 89 18.35 8.65 8.13
C ILE A 89 19.52 8.01 7.39
N ASN A 90 20.18 7.03 8.01
CA ASN A 90 21.22 6.25 7.35
C ASN A 90 20.68 4.88 6.93
N ASP A 91 20.99 4.45 5.71
CA ASP A 91 20.80 3.07 5.26
C ASP A 91 22.15 2.51 4.76
N LEU A 92 22.68 1.54 5.52
CA LEU A 92 23.98 0.94 5.23
C LEU A 92 23.81 -0.39 4.50
N PHE A 93 24.48 -0.61 3.37
CA PHE A 93 24.40 -1.88 2.63
C PHE A 93 25.70 -2.29 1.95
N ALA A 94 25.77 -3.53 1.46
CA ALA A 94 26.90 -4.02 0.69
C ALA A 94 26.88 -3.39 -0.72
N GLN A 95 28.05 -3.13 -1.31
CA GLN A 95 28.19 -2.37 -2.56
C GLN A 95 27.49 -3.03 -3.78
N ASP A 96 27.33 -4.35 -3.76
CA ASP A 96 26.68 -5.16 -4.78
C ASP A 96 25.17 -5.33 -4.57
N ASN A 97 24.66 -4.91 -3.41
CA ASN A 97 23.25 -4.98 -3.09
C ASN A 97 22.69 -3.57 -2.98
N ARG A 98 22.24 -3.03 -4.12
CA ARG A 98 21.69 -1.68 -4.20
C ARG A 98 20.44 -1.64 -3.33
N GLY A 99 20.54 -0.97 -2.19
CA GLY A 99 19.37 -0.53 -1.44
C GLY A 99 18.56 0.47 -2.27
N TRP A 100 17.72 1.25 -1.62
CA TRP A 100 16.86 2.19 -2.33
C TRP A 100 17.62 3.47 -2.68
N GLU A 101 17.85 3.71 -3.97
CA GLU A 101 18.73 4.80 -4.45
C GLU A 101 17.99 6.07 -4.90
N TYR A 102 16.66 6.01 -5.08
CA TYR A 102 15.90 7.15 -5.56
C TYR A 102 15.67 8.17 -4.41
N PRO A 103 15.91 9.47 -4.67
CA PRO A 103 15.63 10.51 -3.68
C PRO A 103 14.12 10.55 -3.41
N TYR A 104 13.78 10.89 -2.17
CA TYR A 104 12.40 11.11 -1.74
C TYR A 104 12.30 12.32 -0.82
N THR A 105 11.11 12.92 -0.76
CA THR A 105 10.82 14.13 0.01
C THR A 105 9.95 13.76 1.21
N PRO A 106 10.51 13.69 2.43
CA PRO A 106 9.77 13.26 3.62
C PRO A 106 8.67 14.24 4.02
N LEU A 107 7.89 13.84 5.02
CA LEU A 107 6.81 14.63 5.59
C LEU A 107 7.05 14.90 7.08
N TYR A 108 6.47 15.98 7.57
CA TYR A 108 6.34 16.26 8.99
C TYR A 108 4.91 16.70 9.35
N SER A 109 4.54 16.54 10.62
CA SER A 109 3.25 16.95 11.16
C SER A 109 3.39 17.36 12.63
N TYR A 110 2.59 18.33 13.06
CA TYR A 110 2.52 18.77 14.46
C TYR A 110 1.40 18.11 15.26
N ASP A 111 0.48 17.41 14.60
CA ASP A 111 -0.72 16.81 15.20
C ASP A 111 -0.99 15.37 14.72
N ASN A 112 -0.10 14.83 13.90
CA ASN A 112 -0.19 13.51 13.29
C ASN A 112 -1.41 13.30 12.36
N LYS A 113 -2.01 14.40 11.88
CA LYS A 113 -3.17 14.39 10.98
C LYS A 113 -2.91 15.23 9.75
N HIS A 114 -2.42 16.45 9.95
CA HIS A 114 -2.09 17.37 8.88
C HIS A 114 -0.60 17.28 8.58
N TRP A 115 -0.28 16.73 7.41
CA TRP A 115 1.09 16.46 6.97
C TRP A 115 1.55 17.49 5.94
N GLN A 116 2.81 17.90 6.06
CA GLN A 116 3.46 18.84 5.15
C GLN A 116 4.75 18.20 4.63
N ARG A 117 5.06 18.42 3.35
CA ARG A 117 6.36 18.02 2.81
C ARG A 117 7.44 19.01 3.25
N PHE A 118 8.66 18.50 3.39
CA PHE A 118 9.83 19.37 3.52
C PHE A 118 10.08 20.11 2.20
N GLU A 119 10.58 21.34 2.30
CA GLU A 119 10.98 22.11 1.13
C GLU A 119 12.25 21.54 0.49
N ALA A 120 12.46 21.79 -0.80
CA ALA A 120 13.59 21.23 -1.54
C ALA A 120 14.96 21.60 -0.94
N ASN A 121 15.08 22.77 -0.30
CA ASN A 121 16.29 23.21 0.40
C ASN A 121 16.42 22.66 1.83
N GLU A 122 15.38 22.04 2.38
CA GLU A 122 15.38 21.38 3.69
C GLU A 122 15.79 19.91 3.59
N VAL A 123 15.80 19.32 2.39
CA VAL A 123 16.11 17.90 2.15
C VAL A 123 17.46 17.75 1.45
N SER A 124 18.25 16.77 1.89
CA SER A 124 19.44 16.33 1.15
C SER A 124 19.51 14.80 1.09
N ALA A 125 19.92 14.26 -0.05
CA ALA A 125 20.15 12.84 -0.25
C ALA A 125 21.57 12.63 -0.79
N VAL A 126 22.39 11.87 -0.06
CA VAL A 126 23.78 11.62 -0.42
C VAL A 126 24.09 10.14 -0.25
N SER A 127 24.80 9.60 -1.23
CA SER A 127 25.24 8.22 -1.26
C SER A 127 26.76 8.17 -1.23
N GLU A 128 27.35 7.49 -0.25
CA GLU A 128 28.81 7.47 -0.04
C GLU A 128 29.34 6.09 0.35
N ASN A 129 30.61 5.80 0.04
CA ASN A 129 31.31 4.62 0.55
C ASN A 129 31.80 4.88 1.98
N THR A 130 31.54 3.94 2.87
CA THR A 130 32.10 3.94 4.22
C THR A 130 33.52 3.36 4.23
N LEU A 131 34.28 3.67 5.28
CA LEU A 131 35.62 3.10 5.51
C LEU A 131 35.60 1.57 5.63
N SER A 132 34.45 0.98 5.98
CA SER A 132 34.26 -0.48 6.07
C SER A 132 33.92 -1.13 4.73
N GLY A 133 33.96 -0.38 3.62
CA GLY A 133 33.60 -0.89 2.28
C GLY A 133 32.10 -1.11 2.09
N ARG A 134 31.25 -0.55 2.96
CA ARG A 134 29.79 -0.53 2.77
C ARG A 134 29.39 0.74 2.04
N PHE A 135 28.21 0.74 1.45
CA PHE A 135 27.58 1.93 0.93
C PHE A 135 26.60 2.49 1.96
N ASN A 136 26.54 3.81 2.11
CA ASN A 136 25.58 4.50 2.96
C ASN A 136 24.73 5.43 2.09
N HIS A 137 23.44 5.14 1.99
CA HIS A 137 22.46 6.11 1.49
C HIS A 137 21.93 6.92 2.66
N LYS A 138 22.17 8.23 2.64
CA LYS A 138 21.76 9.17 3.67
C LYS A 138 20.67 10.08 3.13
N VAL A 139 19.56 10.17 3.86
CA VAL A 139 18.56 11.22 3.67
C VAL A 139 18.53 12.07 4.92
N ALA A 140 18.74 13.38 4.77
CA ALA A 140 18.69 14.32 5.88
C ALA A 140 17.62 15.39 5.65
N VAL A 141 16.91 15.74 6.72
CA VAL A 141 15.99 16.86 6.78
C VAL A 141 16.44 17.86 7.84
N SER A 142 16.52 19.13 7.47
CA SER A 142 16.97 20.24 8.31
C SER A 142 15.88 21.29 8.36
N LYS A 143 15.34 21.57 9.55
CA LYS A 143 14.25 22.53 9.71
C LYS A 143 14.23 23.20 11.08
N GLN A 144 13.86 24.47 11.13
CA GLN A 144 13.42 25.12 12.36
C GLN A 144 11.93 24.85 12.59
N TYR A 145 11.62 24.06 13.61
CA TYR A 145 10.25 23.64 13.90
C TYR A 145 9.49 24.68 14.73
N GLN A 146 8.17 24.76 14.52
CA GLN A 146 7.30 25.68 15.27
C GLN A 146 6.85 25.09 16.62
N ASN A 147 6.95 23.77 16.79
CA ASN A 147 6.59 23.03 18.00
C ASN A 147 7.71 22.05 18.33
N GLY A 148 7.92 21.78 19.63
CA GLY A 148 8.86 20.77 20.09
C GLY A 148 8.36 19.33 19.88
N ASN A 149 7.06 19.14 19.66
CA ASN A 149 6.47 17.84 19.33
C ASN A 149 6.21 17.76 17.82
N VAL A 150 6.90 16.83 17.14
CA VAL A 150 6.85 16.71 15.69
C VAL A 150 6.86 15.24 15.28
N TRP A 151 5.92 14.83 14.45
CA TRP A 151 5.95 13.55 13.75
C TRP A 151 6.65 13.73 12.43
N LEU A 152 7.49 12.78 12.06
CA LEU A 152 8.16 12.74 10.77
C LEU A 152 8.00 11.36 10.17
N ALA A 153 7.75 11.31 8.86
CA ALA A 153 7.56 10.06 8.15
C ALA A 153 8.16 10.15 6.76
N ARG A 154 8.56 8.99 6.25
CA ARG A 154 8.99 8.82 4.87
C ARG A 154 7.90 9.21 3.86
N PHE A 155 6.67 8.74 4.09
CA PHE A 155 5.47 9.03 3.31
C PHE A 155 4.26 9.03 4.26
N TYR A 156 3.07 9.41 3.78
CA TYR A 156 1.87 9.54 4.62
C TYR A 156 1.57 8.22 5.36
N PRO A 157 1.63 8.17 6.70
CA PRO A 157 1.35 6.96 7.46
C PRO A 157 -0.12 6.56 7.35
N TYR A 158 -0.36 5.26 7.31
CA TYR A 158 -1.71 4.70 7.28
C TYR A 158 -1.79 3.41 8.08
N THR A 159 -2.45 3.47 9.22
CA THR A 159 -2.56 2.37 10.19
C THR A 159 -3.92 1.67 10.11
N GLN A 160 -4.05 0.52 10.78
CA GLN A 160 -5.34 -0.14 10.96
C GLN A 160 -6.36 0.77 11.68
N ASP A 161 -5.90 1.56 12.66
CA ASP A 161 -6.76 2.50 13.38
C ASP A 161 -7.21 3.65 12.47
N THR A 162 -6.33 4.13 11.59
CA THR A 162 -6.67 5.11 10.55
C THR A 162 -7.81 4.60 9.68
N PHE A 163 -7.73 3.35 9.17
CA PHE A 163 -8.82 2.76 8.40
C PHE A 163 -10.12 2.65 9.21
N ASN A 164 -10.03 2.23 10.47
CA ASN A 164 -11.20 2.05 11.31
C ASN A 164 -11.88 3.39 11.64
N ASP A 165 -11.11 4.45 11.87
CA ASP A 165 -11.62 5.80 12.06
C ASP A 165 -12.32 6.30 10.81
N TYR A 166 -11.63 6.22 9.66
CA TYR A 166 -12.20 6.55 8.35
C TYR A 166 -13.52 5.80 8.07
N TYR A 167 -13.52 4.47 8.22
CA TYR A 167 -14.71 3.66 7.94
C TYR A 167 -15.88 4.02 8.86
N ARG A 168 -15.60 4.30 10.15
CA ARG A 168 -16.63 4.75 11.09
C ARG A 168 -17.20 6.11 10.69
N GLU A 169 -16.35 7.04 10.29
CA GLU A 169 -16.78 8.35 9.82
C GLU A 169 -17.63 8.24 8.55
N LEU A 170 -17.17 7.48 7.55
CA LEU A 170 -17.91 7.23 6.32
C LEU A 170 -19.31 6.67 6.59
N MET A 171 -19.41 5.65 7.44
CA MET A 171 -20.70 5.05 7.78
C MET A 171 -21.57 5.95 8.65
N SER A 172 -20.97 6.83 9.47
CA SER A 172 -21.72 7.86 10.22
C SER A 172 -22.31 8.92 9.29
N ASN A 173 -21.61 9.27 8.21
CA ASN A 173 -22.07 10.22 7.21
C ASN A 173 -23.13 9.61 6.27
N HIS A 174 -23.14 8.29 6.12
CA HIS A 174 -24.09 7.55 5.28
C HIS A 174 -24.75 6.36 6.01
N PRO A 175 -25.54 6.59 7.08
CA PRO A 175 -26.01 5.52 7.96
C PRO A 175 -26.88 4.48 7.25
N SER A 176 -27.67 4.89 6.25
CA SER A 176 -28.52 3.98 5.49
C SER A 176 -27.74 2.91 4.72
N LEU A 177 -26.46 3.12 4.40
CA LEU A 177 -25.66 2.14 3.66
C LEU A 177 -25.42 0.86 4.46
N MET A 178 -25.24 0.95 5.77
CA MET A 178 -25.12 -0.24 6.63
C MET A 178 -26.50 -0.83 6.93
N ASP A 179 -27.47 0.02 7.28
CA ASP A 179 -28.81 -0.41 7.68
C ASP A 179 -29.54 -1.18 6.56
N GLU A 180 -29.36 -0.73 5.32
CA GLU A 180 -29.92 -1.39 4.13
C GLU A 180 -29.06 -2.55 3.63
N GLY A 181 -27.85 -2.73 4.16
CA GLY A 181 -26.94 -3.83 3.82
C GLY A 181 -26.10 -3.61 2.56
N TYR A 182 -25.95 -2.36 2.09
CA TYR A 182 -25.07 -2.01 0.97
C TYR A 182 -23.59 -2.18 1.33
N PHE A 183 -23.22 -1.86 2.57
CA PHE A 183 -21.86 -2.00 3.10
C PHE A 183 -21.87 -2.98 4.28
N GLN A 184 -21.04 -4.02 4.19
CA GLN A 184 -20.90 -5.01 5.26
C GLN A 184 -19.41 -5.25 5.55
N LYS A 185 -18.98 -4.97 6.78
CA LYS A 185 -17.62 -5.26 7.24
C LYS A 185 -17.59 -6.58 8.03
N GLN A 186 -16.62 -7.43 7.70
CA GLN A 186 -16.43 -8.74 8.31
C GLN A 186 -14.95 -8.97 8.64
N THR A 187 -14.66 -9.36 9.88
CA THR A 187 -13.37 -9.96 10.25
C THR A 187 -13.25 -11.37 9.66
N LEU A 188 -12.26 -11.60 8.79
CA LEU A 188 -12.00 -12.91 8.17
C LEU A 188 -11.22 -13.85 9.08
N GLY A 189 -10.37 -13.29 9.93
CA GLY A 189 -9.48 -13.97 10.85
C GLY A 189 -8.55 -12.97 11.52
N PHE A 190 -7.57 -13.47 12.25
CA PHE A 190 -6.61 -12.65 12.99
C PHE A 190 -5.19 -12.98 12.57
N SER A 191 -4.33 -11.97 12.55
CA SER A 191 -2.91 -12.11 12.27
C SER A 191 -2.20 -12.97 13.31
N PRO A 192 -1.08 -13.61 12.95
CA PRO A 192 -0.48 -14.65 13.78
C PRO A 192 0.27 -14.13 15.01
N ILE A 193 0.75 -12.89 15.03
CA ILE A 193 1.58 -12.36 16.12
C ILE A 193 0.79 -11.36 16.99
N HIS A 194 0.24 -10.29 16.41
CA HIS A 194 -0.46 -9.26 17.20
C HIS A 194 -1.96 -9.51 17.35
N HIS A 195 -2.48 -10.59 16.75
CA HIS A 195 -3.90 -10.94 16.76
C HIS A 195 -4.81 -9.80 16.29
N LEU A 196 -4.35 -9.06 15.28
CA LEU A 196 -5.08 -7.97 14.65
C LEU A 196 -6.05 -8.52 13.62
N PRO A 197 -7.25 -7.92 13.48
CA PRO A 197 -8.26 -8.43 12.58
C PRO A 197 -7.90 -8.15 11.11
N ILE A 198 -7.95 -9.19 10.27
CA ILE A 198 -7.92 -9.05 8.81
C ILE A 198 -9.35 -8.85 8.34
N GLU A 199 -9.66 -7.64 7.88
CA GLU A 199 -11.02 -7.19 7.58
C GLU A 199 -11.35 -7.32 6.08
N LEU A 200 -12.62 -7.57 5.81
CA LEU A 200 -13.22 -7.53 4.47
C LEU A 200 -14.42 -6.59 4.49
N VAL A 201 -14.44 -5.62 3.58
CA VAL A 201 -15.62 -4.81 3.28
C VAL A 201 -16.28 -5.38 2.02
N THR A 202 -17.53 -5.81 2.14
CA THR A 202 -18.37 -6.21 1.02
C THR A 202 -19.31 -5.07 0.66
N VAL A 203 -19.31 -4.66 -0.61
CA VAL A 203 -20.14 -3.55 -1.10
C VAL A 203 -20.95 -3.98 -2.32
N THR A 204 -22.28 -3.87 -2.26
CA THR A 204 -23.17 -4.22 -3.38
C THR A 204 -24.59 -3.69 -3.17
N ASN A 205 -25.45 -3.71 -4.19
CA ASN A 205 -26.90 -3.57 -3.98
C ASN A 205 -27.50 -4.91 -3.49
N PRO A 206 -27.97 -4.99 -2.24
CA PRO A 206 -28.48 -6.23 -1.64
C PRO A 206 -29.86 -6.63 -2.16
N TYR A 207 -30.55 -5.75 -2.88
CA TYR A 207 -31.89 -6.01 -3.45
C TYR A 207 -31.84 -6.67 -4.83
N ILE A 208 -30.66 -6.86 -5.41
CA ILE A 208 -30.48 -7.57 -6.68
C ILE A 208 -29.81 -8.91 -6.41
N ASP A 209 -30.43 -9.99 -6.91
CA ASP A 209 -29.90 -11.35 -6.78
C ASP A 209 -28.45 -11.41 -7.29
N THR A 210 -27.57 -11.98 -6.46
CA THR A 210 -26.14 -12.13 -6.76
C THR A 210 -25.90 -12.90 -8.05
N LYS A 211 -26.81 -13.78 -8.47
CA LYS A 211 -26.73 -14.51 -9.76
C LYS A 211 -26.74 -13.60 -10.98
N ASN A 212 -27.26 -12.38 -10.86
CA ASN A 212 -27.29 -11.39 -11.93
C ASN A 212 -26.09 -10.43 -11.90
N LYS A 213 -25.13 -10.67 -10.99
CA LYS A 213 -23.97 -9.82 -10.77
C LYS A 213 -22.67 -10.53 -11.19
N LYS A 214 -21.57 -9.79 -11.10
CA LYS A 214 -20.19 -10.32 -11.11
C LYS A 214 -19.46 -9.91 -9.84
N SER A 215 -18.48 -10.70 -9.42
CA SER A 215 -17.65 -10.39 -8.26
C SER A 215 -16.37 -9.67 -8.67
N ILE A 216 -15.96 -8.68 -7.88
CA ILE A 216 -14.70 -7.95 -8.03
C ILE A 216 -13.94 -8.08 -6.71
N TRP A 217 -12.73 -8.63 -6.78
CA TRP A 217 -11.82 -8.70 -5.63
C TRP A 217 -10.86 -7.52 -5.67
N ILE A 218 -10.65 -6.86 -4.53
CA ILE A 218 -9.69 -5.78 -4.36
C ILE A 218 -8.95 -6.06 -3.06
N GLN A 219 -7.63 -6.06 -3.10
CA GLN A 219 -6.81 -6.17 -1.90
C GLN A 219 -5.69 -5.14 -1.94
N ALA A 220 -5.31 -4.64 -0.77
CA ALA A 220 -4.18 -3.73 -0.64
C ALA A 220 -3.24 -4.18 0.48
N ARG A 221 -2.01 -3.68 0.43
CA ARG A 221 -1.05 -3.72 1.55
C ARG A 221 -0.65 -5.14 1.96
N SER A 222 -0.34 -6.02 0.99
CA SER A 222 0.45 -7.23 1.29
C SER A 222 1.88 -6.86 1.72
N HIS A 223 2.39 -5.72 1.23
CA HIS A 223 3.55 -5.03 1.77
C HIS A 223 3.16 -3.90 2.74
N ALA A 224 3.82 -3.86 3.90
CA ALA A 224 3.39 -3.08 5.06
C ALA A 224 3.61 -1.56 4.97
N ALA A 225 4.51 -1.05 4.13
CA ALA A 225 4.79 0.40 4.02
C ALA A 225 4.21 1.07 2.76
N GLU A 226 3.57 0.29 1.90
CA GLU A 226 2.98 0.76 0.66
C GLU A 226 1.63 1.46 0.89
N THR A 227 1.62 2.54 1.66
CA THR A 227 0.39 3.17 2.18
C THR A 227 -0.47 3.79 1.08
N GLY A 228 0.09 3.99 -0.12
CA GLY A 228 -0.66 4.47 -1.28
C GLY A 228 -1.88 3.62 -1.60
N GLY A 229 -1.75 2.28 -1.49
CA GLY A 229 -2.87 1.35 -1.68
C GLY A 229 -4.02 1.58 -0.70
N SER A 230 -3.75 2.01 0.54
CA SER A 230 -4.79 2.31 1.52
C SER A 230 -5.62 3.53 1.13
N PHE A 231 -4.98 4.61 0.68
CA PHE A 231 -5.70 5.80 0.23
C PHE A 231 -6.49 5.53 -1.06
N VAL A 232 -5.97 4.68 -1.96
CA VAL A 232 -6.75 4.19 -3.11
C VAL A 232 -8.01 3.44 -2.64
N VAL A 233 -7.93 2.63 -1.58
CA VAL A 233 -9.10 1.95 -1.00
C VAL A 233 -10.11 2.95 -0.42
N GLU A 234 -9.69 4.02 0.25
CA GLU A 234 -10.61 5.07 0.69
C GLU A 234 -11.32 5.73 -0.49
N GLY A 235 -10.59 6.06 -1.56
CA GLY A 235 -11.19 6.60 -2.78
C GLY A 235 -12.25 5.68 -3.40
N ILE A 236 -11.98 4.37 -3.43
CA ILE A 236 -12.92 3.36 -3.88
C ILE A 236 -14.19 3.36 -3.01
N LEU A 237 -14.02 3.33 -1.69
CA LEU A 237 -15.14 3.27 -0.74
C LEU A 237 -15.96 4.56 -0.74
N ASN A 238 -15.32 5.72 -0.82
CA ASN A 238 -15.96 7.03 -0.97
C ASN A 238 -16.81 7.08 -2.24
N TRP A 239 -16.28 6.64 -3.39
CA TRP A 239 -17.06 6.61 -4.61
C TRP A 239 -18.26 5.66 -4.50
N LEU A 240 -18.06 4.47 -3.93
CA LEU A 240 -19.13 3.48 -3.78
C LEU A 240 -20.23 3.91 -2.77
N SER A 241 -19.95 4.86 -1.86
CA SER A 241 -20.97 5.39 -0.93
C SER A 241 -21.88 6.46 -1.54
N GLU A 242 -21.50 7.05 -2.67
CA GLU A 242 -22.24 8.14 -3.32
C GLU A 242 -23.48 7.66 -4.09
N ARG A 243 -24.51 7.21 -3.37
CA ARG A 243 -25.77 6.67 -3.94
C ARG A 243 -26.57 7.66 -4.79
N GLY A 244 -26.27 8.96 -4.72
CA GLY A 244 -26.84 9.96 -5.64
C GLY A 244 -26.29 9.86 -7.07
N ASN A 245 -25.14 9.19 -7.26
CA ASN A 245 -24.50 9.03 -8.55
C ASN A 245 -25.08 7.83 -9.33
N ILE A 246 -25.47 8.06 -10.59
CA ILE A 246 -26.03 7.01 -11.46
C ILE A 246 -25.02 5.88 -11.75
N ASP A 247 -23.74 6.22 -11.91
CA ASP A 247 -22.70 5.24 -12.20
C ASP A 247 -22.41 4.37 -10.98
N VAL A 248 -22.50 4.92 -9.77
CA VAL A 248 -22.40 4.16 -8.51
C VAL A 248 -23.53 3.16 -8.40
N ASN A 249 -24.78 3.58 -8.60
CA ASN A 249 -25.92 2.65 -8.59
C ASN A 249 -25.74 1.55 -9.65
N LYS A 250 -25.30 1.91 -10.86
CA LYS A 250 -25.03 0.93 -11.92
C LYS A 250 -23.93 -0.06 -11.52
N ALA A 251 -22.87 0.40 -10.85
CA ALA A 251 -21.82 -0.47 -10.34
C ALA A 251 -22.38 -1.42 -9.27
N LEU A 252 -23.08 -0.91 -8.26
CA LEU A 252 -23.66 -1.70 -7.18
C LEU A 252 -24.71 -2.70 -7.67
N ASP A 253 -25.43 -2.37 -8.75
CA ASP A 253 -26.42 -3.24 -9.37
C ASP A 253 -25.80 -4.41 -10.12
N ASN A 254 -24.64 -4.20 -10.74
CA ASN A 254 -23.97 -5.20 -11.58
C ASN A 254 -22.84 -5.96 -10.86
N PHE A 255 -22.33 -5.45 -9.74
CA PHE A 255 -21.15 -5.99 -9.07
C PHE A 255 -21.33 -6.22 -7.57
N ILE A 256 -20.54 -7.15 -7.07
CA ILE A 256 -20.25 -7.34 -5.65
C ILE A 256 -18.77 -7.07 -5.46
N PHE A 257 -18.44 -6.00 -4.74
CA PHE A 257 -17.06 -5.65 -4.42
C PHE A 257 -16.66 -6.30 -3.10
N TYR A 258 -15.54 -7.02 -3.12
CA TYR A 258 -14.92 -7.62 -1.94
C TYR A 258 -13.55 -6.97 -1.74
N ILE A 259 -13.44 -6.14 -0.70
CA ILE A 259 -12.29 -5.24 -0.50
C ILE A 259 -11.59 -5.62 0.79
N VAL A 260 -10.33 -6.06 0.71
CA VAL A 260 -9.42 -6.24 1.86
C VAL A 260 -8.54 -4.99 1.97
N PRO A 261 -8.81 -4.09 2.93
CA PRO A 261 -8.14 -2.79 3.00
C PRO A 261 -6.67 -2.90 3.41
N ILE A 262 -6.36 -3.82 4.32
CA ILE A 262 -5.01 -4.07 4.79
C ILE A 262 -4.83 -5.58 4.94
N HIS A 263 -3.99 -6.17 4.08
CA HIS A 263 -3.66 -7.60 4.15
C HIS A 263 -2.63 -7.88 5.26
N ASN A 264 -1.52 -7.14 5.27
CA ASN A 264 -0.42 -7.32 6.22
C ASN A 264 -0.60 -6.48 7.49
N VAL A 265 -1.66 -6.73 8.26
CA VAL A 265 -1.99 -5.93 9.46
C VAL A 265 -0.88 -5.97 10.53
N ASP A 266 -0.17 -7.08 10.63
CA ASP A 266 0.94 -7.31 11.57
C ASP A 266 2.17 -6.46 11.19
N GLY A 267 2.63 -6.55 9.93
CA GLY A 267 3.74 -5.71 9.46
C GLY A 267 3.41 -4.22 9.49
N VAL A 268 2.15 -3.83 9.22
CA VAL A 268 1.71 -2.43 9.37
C VAL A 268 1.82 -1.96 10.81
N TYR A 269 1.42 -2.78 11.78
CA TYR A 269 1.50 -2.44 13.20
C TYR A 269 2.95 -2.26 13.66
N GLU A 270 3.86 -3.10 13.19
CA GLU A 270 5.30 -3.06 13.53
C GLU A 270 6.10 -1.99 12.79
N GLY A 271 5.51 -1.35 11.76
CA GLY A 271 6.25 -0.41 10.93
C GLY A 271 7.25 -1.10 10.01
N ASN A 272 6.95 -2.32 9.56
CA ASN A 272 7.74 -2.99 8.54
C ASN A 272 7.58 -2.31 7.18
N TYR A 273 8.59 -2.42 6.33
CA TYR A 273 8.55 -2.01 4.95
C TYR A 273 7.70 -2.97 4.10
N CYS A 274 7.97 -4.27 4.19
CA CYS A 274 7.43 -5.27 3.27
C CYS A 274 6.83 -6.48 4.01
N LEU A 275 7.55 -7.04 4.97
CA LEU A 275 7.29 -8.36 5.53
C LEU A 275 6.25 -8.34 6.66
N ASN A 276 5.59 -9.48 6.90
CA ASN A 276 4.80 -9.67 8.13
C ASN A 276 5.73 -9.85 9.35
N SER A 277 5.15 -10.03 10.54
CA SER A 277 5.91 -10.23 11.79
C SER A 277 6.76 -11.51 11.86
N LYS A 278 6.64 -12.40 10.87
CA LYS A 278 7.45 -13.61 10.73
C LYS A 278 8.52 -13.49 9.63
N SER A 279 8.74 -12.28 9.11
CA SER A 279 9.64 -12.02 8.00
C SER A 279 9.23 -12.73 6.70
N GLU A 280 7.93 -12.96 6.51
CA GLU A 280 7.37 -13.56 5.29
C GLU A 280 6.84 -12.47 4.36
N ASN A 281 7.19 -12.54 3.07
CA ASN A 281 6.62 -11.65 2.06
C ASN A 281 5.26 -12.22 1.60
N LEU A 282 4.16 -11.61 2.05
CA LEU A 282 2.80 -12.11 1.74
C LEU A 282 2.48 -12.13 0.23
N GLU A 283 3.13 -11.26 -0.55
CA GLU A 283 2.90 -11.13 -1.99
C GLU A 283 3.43 -12.32 -2.78
N ASN A 284 4.62 -12.82 -2.46
CA ASN A 284 5.25 -13.93 -3.22
C ASN A 284 5.12 -15.31 -2.55
N THR A 285 4.21 -15.45 -1.59
CA THR A 285 4.00 -16.67 -0.79
C THR A 285 2.59 -17.25 -0.93
N TRP A 286 1.92 -17.02 -2.06
CA TRP A 286 0.69 -17.73 -2.42
C TRP A 286 1.02 -19.13 -2.96
N TYR A 287 1.59 -19.97 -2.10
CA TYR A 287 2.06 -21.31 -2.47
C TYR A 287 0.88 -22.22 -2.83
N ARG A 288 0.54 -22.26 -4.12
CA ARG A 288 -0.56 -23.08 -4.64
C ARG A 288 -0.31 -24.56 -4.41
N SER A 289 -1.35 -25.30 -4.02
CA SER A 289 -1.32 -26.75 -4.01
C SER A 289 -1.22 -27.30 -5.43
N ALA A 290 -0.28 -28.22 -5.65
CA ALA A 290 -0.12 -28.91 -6.93
C ALA A 290 -1.31 -29.82 -7.26
N VAL A 291 -2.06 -30.28 -6.26
CA VAL A 291 -3.23 -31.16 -6.43
C VAL A 291 -4.46 -30.35 -6.85
N ASN A 292 -4.66 -29.19 -6.23
CA ASN A 292 -5.76 -28.28 -6.57
C ASN A 292 -5.31 -26.83 -6.33
N PRO A 293 -5.05 -26.04 -7.39
CA PRO A 293 -4.51 -24.69 -7.27
C PRO A 293 -5.46 -23.71 -6.58
N LEU A 294 -6.72 -24.10 -6.34
CA LEU A 294 -7.67 -23.30 -5.57
C LEU A 294 -7.26 -23.19 -4.09
N TYR A 295 -6.52 -24.19 -3.60
CA TYR A 295 -6.01 -24.25 -2.23
C TYR A 295 -4.57 -23.78 -2.15
N LEU A 296 -4.24 -23.08 -1.07
CA LEU A 296 -2.85 -22.84 -0.68
C LEU A 296 -2.30 -24.03 0.12
N ARG A 297 -0.98 -24.21 0.08
CA ARG A 297 -0.23 -25.20 0.86
C ARG A 297 -0.19 -24.80 2.34
N ASP A 298 0.08 -25.78 3.19
CA ASP A 298 0.12 -25.58 4.64
C ASP A 298 1.23 -24.61 5.08
N ASP A 299 2.33 -24.55 4.32
CA ASP A 299 3.47 -23.65 4.52
C ASP A 299 3.28 -22.26 3.93
N SER A 300 2.09 -21.92 3.40
CA SER A 300 1.75 -20.52 3.12
C SER A 300 1.50 -19.75 4.42
N PRO A 301 1.80 -18.44 4.47
CA PRO A 301 1.52 -17.59 5.63
C PRO A 301 0.05 -17.65 6.06
N SER A 302 -0.20 -17.39 7.34
CA SER A 302 -1.54 -17.57 7.92
C SER A 302 -2.54 -16.55 7.36
N GLU A 303 -2.06 -15.34 7.12
CA GLU A 303 -2.77 -14.20 6.52
C GLU A 303 -3.23 -14.55 5.09
N ASN A 304 -2.34 -15.08 4.25
CA ASN A 304 -2.66 -15.59 2.92
C ASN A 304 -3.72 -16.71 2.99
N LYS A 305 -3.60 -17.64 3.95
CA LYS A 305 -4.58 -18.72 4.14
C LYS A 305 -5.95 -18.23 4.61
N ILE A 306 -6.01 -17.17 5.42
CA ILE A 306 -7.26 -16.52 5.86
C ILE A 306 -8.00 -15.94 4.65
N ILE A 307 -7.30 -15.17 3.81
CA ILE A 307 -7.86 -14.61 2.57
C ILE A 307 -8.28 -15.73 1.61
N ASN A 308 -7.40 -16.71 1.35
CA ASN A 308 -7.70 -17.82 0.45
C ASN A 308 -8.93 -18.61 0.92
N LYS A 309 -9.10 -18.85 2.23
CA LYS A 309 -10.30 -19.50 2.77
C LYS A 309 -11.58 -18.74 2.39
N LYS A 310 -11.57 -17.41 2.50
CA LYS A 310 -12.73 -16.59 2.10
C LYS A 310 -12.95 -16.60 0.59
N LEU A 311 -11.89 -16.47 -0.21
CA LEU A 311 -11.98 -16.59 -1.68
C LEU A 311 -12.62 -17.91 -2.09
N ARG A 312 -12.18 -19.04 -1.51
CA ARG A 312 -12.75 -20.36 -1.77
C ARG A 312 -14.25 -20.45 -1.43
N GLN A 313 -14.68 -19.80 -0.35
CA GLN A 313 -16.10 -19.73 0.00
C GLN A 313 -16.87 -18.91 -1.03
N ILE A 314 -16.37 -17.75 -1.45
CA ILE A 314 -17.06 -16.88 -2.42
C ILE A 314 -17.20 -17.58 -3.76
N VAL A 315 -16.15 -18.25 -4.24
CA VAL A 315 -16.16 -19.00 -5.51
C VAL A 315 -17.29 -20.02 -5.59
N THR A 316 -17.72 -20.60 -4.46
CA THR A 316 -18.80 -21.60 -4.42
C THR A 316 -20.17 -21.03 -4.06
N THR A 317 -20.25 -19.80 -3.55
CA THR A 317 -21.49 -19.24 -2.98
C THR A 317 -21.97 -17.94 -3.61
N SER A 318 -21.17 -17.30 -4.47
CA SER A 318 -21.46 -15.98 -5.01
C SER A 318 -21.35 -15.92 -6.54
N ALA A 319 -21.54 -14.72 -7.08
CA ALA A 319 -21.33 -14.40 -8.47
C ALA A 319 -19.90 -14.75 -8.93
N PRO A 320 -19.70 -15.17 -10.20
CA PRO A 320 -18.36 -15.43 -10.73
C PRO A 320 -17.51 -14.17 -10.69
N PHE A 321 -16.24 -14.32 -10.34
CA PHE A 321 -15.28 -13.22 -10.42
C PHE A 321 -15.02 -12.82 -11.86
N SER A 322 -14.88 -11.51 -12.09
CA SER A 322 -14.44 -10.97 -13.38
C SER A 322 -13.18 -10.14 -13.30
N MET A 323 -12.81 -9.67 -12.11
CA MET A 323 -11.65 -8.83 -11.88
C MET A 323 -11.06 -9.06 -10.49
N ALA A 324 -9.74 -8.99 -10.39
CA ALA A 324 -9.00 -8.92 -9.14
C ALA A 324 -7.95 -7.80 -9.23
N LEU A 325 -8.02 -6.83 -8.33
CA LEU A 325 -7.10 -5.71 -8.25
C LEU A 325 -6.20 -5.87 -7.02
N ASN A 326 -4.90 -5.86 -7.23
CA ASN A 326 -3.89 -5.96 -6.19
C ASN A 326 -3.18 -4.61 -6.08
N LEU A 327 -3.36 -3.90 -4.96
CA LEU A 327 -2.95 -2.50 -4.81
C LEU A 327 -1.64 -2.44 -4.01
N HIS A 328 -0.59 -1.96 -4.68
CA HIS A 328 0.78 -1.84 -4.20
C HIS A 328 1.32 -0.42 -4.38
N SER A 329 2.52 -0.17 -3.90
CA SER A 329 3.26 1.08 -4.10
C SER A 329 4.77 0.86 -4.16
N ILE A 330 5.42 1.37 -5.20
CA ILE A 330 6.84 1.12 -5.43
C ILE A 330 7.69 2.37 -5.16
N GLN A 331 8.90 2.17 -4.63
CA GLN A 331 9.90 3.24 -4.64
C GLN A 331 10.50 3.34 -6.04
N SER A 332 10.27 4.49 -6.67
CA SER A 332 10.62 4.75 -8.07
C SER A 332 11.39 6.05 -8.24
N ALA A 333 11.81 6.35 -9.46
CA ALA A 333 12.28 7.69 -9.81
C ALA A 333 11.17 8.73 -9.53
N PRO A 334 11.50 9.97 -9.17
CA PRO A 334 10.51 10.94 -8.69
C PRO A 334 9.34 11.24 -9.64
N LYS A 335 9.56 11.08 -10.95
CA LYS A 335 8.58 11.38 -11.99
C LYS A 335 7.78 10.17 -12.47
N THR A 336 8.10 8.96 -12.01
CA THR A 336 7.36 7.76 -12.39
C THR A 336 5.93 7.88 -11.88
N ARG A 337 4.97 7.84 -12.80
CA ARG A 337 3.54 7.86 -12.50
C ARG A 337 3.08 6.51 -11.98
N ALA A 338 1.83 6.42 -11.52
CA ALA A 338 1.22 5.14 -11.21
C ALA A 338 1.21 4.24 -12.46
N PHE A 339 1.35 2.93 -12.29
CA PHE A 339 1.38 2.01 -13.43
C PHE A 339 0.85 0.64 -13.07
N PHE A 340 0.60 -0.17 -14.09
CA PHE A 340 0.09 -1.52 -13.92
C PHE A 340 1.07 -2.55 -14.47
N PHE A 341 1.02 -3.77 -13.93
CA PHE A 341 1.75 -4.92 -14.47
C PHE A 341 0.81 -5.83 -15.28
N PRO A 342 0.56 -5.54 -16.57
CA PRO A 342 -0.16 -6.48 -17.43
C PRO A 342 0.70 -7.74 -17.67
N HIS A 343 0.04 -8.87 -17.95
CA HIS A 343 0.72 -10.14 -18.17
C HIS A 343 0.53 -10.65 -19.60
N PHE A 344 1.49 -11.47 -20.06
CA PHE A 344 1.58 -12.01 -21.41
C PHE A 344 1.77 -10.94 -22.49
N GLY A 345 1.25 -11.19 -23.68
CA GLY A 345 1.34 -10.30 -24.83
C GLY A 345 0.40 -10.73 -25.94
N THR A 346 0.63 -10.17 -27.11
CA THR A 346 -0.15 -10.40 -28.34
C THR A 346 0.14 -11.77 -28.96
N ARG A 347 -0.73 -12.20 -29.89
CA ARG A 347 -0.48 -13.40 -30.69
C ARG A 347 0.78 -13.31 -31.55
N SER A 348 1.09 -12.12 -32.07
CA SER A 348 2.31 -11.88 -32.84
C SER A 348 3.59 -12.04 -32.02
N GLN A 349 3.50 -11.89 -30.69
CA GLN A 349 4.59 -12.16 -29.75
C GLN A 349 4.66 -13.64 -29.32
N GLY A 350 3.84 -14.52 -29.89
CA GLY A 350 3.88 -15.96 -29.62
C GLY A 350 2.92 -16.47 -28.55
N TYR A 351 2.11 -15.60 -27.96
CA TYR A 351 1.15 -16.01 -26.93
C TYR A 351 -0.08 -16.73 -27.48
N ASN A 352 -0.58 -17.70 -26.72
CA ASN A 352 -1.78 -18.46 -27.09
C ASN A 352 -3.07 -17.64 -26.88
N LYS A 353 -4.21 -18.17 -27.36
CA LYS A 353 -5.51 -17.49 -27.28
C LYS A 353 -5.88 -17.02 -25.87
N LYS A 354 -5.69 -17.87 -24.84
CA LYS A 354 -6.08 -17.54 -23.47
C LYS A 354 -5.17 -16.46 -22.89
N GLN A 355 -3.87 -16.55 -23.16
CA GLN A 355 -2.86 -15.58 -22.72
C GLN A 355 -3.12 -14.21 -23.36
N THR A 356 -3.30 -14.15 -24.68
CA THR A 356 -3.64 -12.91 -25.39
C THR A 356 -4.98 -12.32 -24.94
N ASN A 357 -5.95 -13.14 -24.54
CA ASN A 357 -7.20 -12.63 -23.99
C ASN A 357 -6.98 -11.91 -22.65
N LEU A 358 -6.13 -12.44 -21.76
CA LEU A 358 -5.80 -11.76 -20.51
C LEU A 358 -5.08 -10.44 -20.79
N TRP A 359 -4.06 -10.46 -21.66
CA TRP A 359 -3.36 -9.26 -22.11
C TRP A 359 -4.34 -8.18 -22.60
N ASN A 360 -5.22 -8.52 -23.54
CA ASN A 360 -6.20 -7.58 -24.09
C ASN A 360 -7.18 -7.05 -23.03
N ASN A 361 -7.53 -7.86 -22.02
CA ASN A 361 -8.35 -7.43 -20.90
C ASN A 361 -7.61 -6.40 -20.02
N SER A 362 -6.35 -6.69 -19.67
CA SER A 362 -5.50 -5.77 -18.91
C SER A 362 -5.30 -4.45 -19.64
N ILE A 363 -4.92 -4.48 -20.92
CA ILE A 363 -4.72 -3.27 -21.73
C ILE A 363 -5.99 -2.42 -21.85
N ARG A 364 -7.16 -3.06 -22.01
CA ARG A 364 -8.45 -2.36 -22.03
C ARG A 364 -8.71 -1.63 -20.71
N PHE A 365 -8.46 -2.29 -19.58
CA PHE A 365 -8.65 -1.68 -18.27
C PHE A 365 -7.65 -0.55 -18.01
N ILE A 366 -6.35 -0.75 -18.30
CA ILE A 366 -5.31 0.28 -18.14
C ILE A 366 -5.66 1.54 -18.93
N ARG A 367 -6.12 1.40 -20.18
CA ARG A 367 -6.56 2.53 -21.01
C ARG A 367 -7.75 3.26 -20.39
N ALA A 368 -8.74 2.52 -19.88
CA ALA A 368 -9.89 3.13 -19.22
C ALA A 368 -9.49 3.98 -17.99
N VAL A 369 -8.50 3.51 -17.22
CA VAL A 369 -7.96 4.23 -16.06
C VAL A 369 -7.15 5.45 -16.52
N SER A 370 -6.23 5.28 -17.47
CA SER A 370 -5.41 6.36 -18.02
C SER A 370 -6.24 7.49 -18.63
N ASN A 371 -7.42 7.16 -19.19
CA ASN A 371 -8.34 8.15 -19.72
C ASN A 371 -9.02 9.00 -18.65
N ARG A 372 -9.14 8.50 -17.41
CA ARG A 372 -9.86 9.17 -16.32
C ARG A 372 -8.93 9.82 -15.32
N TYR A 373 -7.85 9.14 -14.95
CA TYR A 373 -6.90 9.66 -13.98
C TYR A 373 -5.91 10.59 -14.69
N ARG A 374 -6.24 11.89 -14.66
CA ARG A 374 -5.54 12.96 -15.35
C ARG A 374 -5.29 14.13 -14.39
N ASN A 375 -4.24 14.91 -14.66
CA ASN A 375 -3.98 16.13 -13.92
C ASN A 375 -4.86 17.29 -14.43
N ASP A 376 -4.74 18.46 -13.80
CA ASP A 376 -5.56 19.64 -14.10
C ASP A 376 -5.37 20.20 -15.52
N VAL A 377 -4.24 19.89 -16.17
CA VAL A 377 -3.97 20.27 -17.57
C VAL A 377 -4.32 19.17 -18.57
N GLY A 378 -4.85 18.04 -18.09
CA GLY A 378 -5.36 16.94 -18.92
C GLY A 378 -4.36 15.85 -19.26
N ASP A 379 -3.13 15.89 -18.74
CA ASP A 379 -2.15 14.81 -18.97
C ASP A 379 -2.52 13.55 -18.20
N GLY A 380 -2.31 12.39 -18.82
CA GLY A 380 -2.52 11.09 -18.16
C GLY A 380 -1.56 10.88 -17.00
N LEU A 381 -2.07 10.41 -15.87
CA LEU A 381 -1.31 10.15 -14.64
C LEU A 381 -1.04 8.65 -14.42
N VAL A 382 -1.16 7.86 -15.49
CA VAL A 382 -0.79 6.45 -15.52
C VAL A 382 0.29 6.27 -16.59
N GLU A 383 1.33 5.52 -16.29
CA GLU A 383 2.35 5.20 -17.30
C GLU A 383 1.74 4.41 -18.46
N PRO A 384 2.30 4.54 -19.67
CA PRO A 384 1.91 3.72 -20.79
C PRO A 384 2.08 2.24 -20.45
N ALA A 385 1.14 1.42 -20.94
CA ALA A 385 1.32 -0.02 -20.88
C ALA A 385 2.59 -0.43 -21.66
N PRO A 386 3.35 -1.42 -21.18
CA PRO A 386 4.51 -1.93 -21.90
C PRO A 386 4.12 -2.57 -23.25
N ASP A 387 5.12 -2.85 -24.08
CA ASP A 387 4.93 -3.63 -25.30
C ASP A 387 4.56 -5.10 -25.00
N GLU A 388 5.01 -5.62 -23.85
CA GLU A 388 4.80 -7.00 -23.41
C GLU A 388 4.92 -7.11 -21.88
N GLY A 389 4.10 -7.97 -21.28
CA GLY A 389 4.12 -8.27 -19.84
C GLY A 389 4.86 -9.56 -19.46
N GLY A 390 5.07 -10.48 -20.41
CA GLY A 390 5.77 -11.74 -20.16
C GLY A 390 4.92 -12.82 -19.47
N GLU A 391 5.40 -14.05 -19.43
CA GLU A 391 4.74 -15.18 -18.75
C GLU A 391 5.36 -15.57 -17.40
N ARG A 392 6.37 -14.83 -16.93
CA ARG A 392 7.14 -15.22 -15.74
C ARG A 392 6.25 -15.38 -14.51
N PHE A 393 5.26 -14.51 -14.33
CA PHE A 393 4.32 -14.55 -13.20
C PHE A 393 3.65 -15.92 -13.03
N VAL A 394 3.42 -16.69 -14.11
CA VAL A 394 2.78 -18.01 -14.08
C VAL A 394 3.52 -18.99 -13.17
N SER A 395 4.86 -18.91 -13.16
CA SER A 395 5.74 -19.77 -12.37
C SER A 395 6.03 -19.22 -10.96
N GLN A 396 5.56 -18.01 -10.65
CA GLN A 396 5.73 -17.39 -9.34
C GLN A 396 4.52 -17.69 -8.44
N TYR A 397 4.63 -17.28 -7.18
CA TYR A 397 3.60 -17.46 -6.15
C TYR A 397 2.93 -16.14 -5.77
N PHE A 398 2.55 -15.37 -6.78
CA PHE A 398 1.77 -14.13 -6.64
C PHE A 398 0.25 -14.39 -6.58
N PRO A 399 -0.56 -13.49 -6.01
CA PRO A 399 -2.02 -13.56 -6.09
C PRO A 399 -2.53 -13.67 -7.54
N GLU A 400 -1.96 -12.92 -8.48
CA GLU A 400 -2.35 -12.92 -9.91
C GLU A 400 -2.12 -14.30 -10.53
N SER A 401 -1.04 -14.96 -10.15
CA SER A 401 -0.74 -16.32 -10.61
C SER A 401 -1.71 -17.36 -10.03
N TRP A 402 -2.27 -17.11 -8.83
CA TRP A 402 -3.39 -17.88 -8.29
C TRP A 402 -4.68 -17.65 -9.06
N TRP A 403 -5.01 -16.40 -9.40
CA TRP A 403 -6.17 -16.10 -10.25
C TRP A 403 -6.05 -16.76 -11.63
N TRP A 404 -4.88 -16.65 -12.26
CA TRP A 404 -4.63 -17.26 -13.56
C TRP A 404 -4.77 -18.79 -13.53
N ALA A 405 -4.18 -19.45 -12.53
CA ALA A 405 -4.23 -20.91 -12.40
C ALA A 405 -5.66 -21.45 -12.24
N ASN A 406 -6.55 -20.67 -11.62
CA ASN A 406 -7.91 -21.10 -11.31
C ASN A 406 -8.96 -20.64 -12.33
N PHE A 407 -8.77 -19.48 -12.96
CA PHE A 407 -9.80 -18.85 -13.81
C PHE A 407 -9.32 -18.49 -15.22
N GLY A 408 -8.01 -18.55 -15.47
CA GLY A 408 -7.42 -18.11 -16.73
C GLY A 408 -7.79 -16.66 -17.05
N SER A 409 -8.17 -16.38 -18.30
CA SER A 409 -8.56 -15.02 -18.73
C SER A 409 -10.00 -14.63 -18.40
N GLN A 410 -10.74 -15.46 -17.64
CA GLN A 410 -12.09 -15.09 -17.17
C GLN A 410 -12.04 -14.04 -16.05
N VAL A 411 -10.96 -14.04 -15.26
CA VAL A 411 -10.67 -13.01 -14.27
C VAL A 411 -9.49 -12.20 -14.78
N MET A 412 -9.69 -10.89 -14.93
CA MET A 412 -8.57 -9.97 -15.14
C MET A 412 -7.95 -9.68 -13.77
N ALA A 413 -6.84 -10.34 -13.47
CA ALA A 413 -6.04 -10.09 -12.28
C ALA A 413 -4.84 -9.21 -12.66
N ILE A 414 -4.64 -8.11 -11.94
CA ILE A 414 -3.57 -7.15 -12.23
C ILE A 414 -3.13 -6.40 -10.96
N THR A 415 -1.83 -6.13 -10.90
CA THR A 415 -1.22 -5.26 -9.89
C THR A 415 -1.25 -3.80 -10.36
N LEU A 416 -1.67 -2.90 -9.47
CA LEU A 416 -1.47 -1.45 -9.57
C LEU A 416 -0.34 -1.06 -8.63
N GLU A 417 0.65 -0.34 -9.17
CA GLU A 417 1.67 0.36 -8.39
C GLU A 417 1.37 1.84 -8.34
N THR A 418 1.19 2.38 -7.12
CA THR A 418 1.28 3.82 -6.89
C THR A 418 2.73 4.24 -6.61
N THR A 419 3.02 5.54 -6.68
CA THR A 419 4.36 6.10 -6.45
C THR A 419 4.28 7.30 -5.50
N TYR A 420 5.42 7.74 -4.96
CA TYR A 420 5.45 8.61 -3.78
C TYR A 420 5.75 10.10 -4.04
N GLU A 421 6.47 10.42 -5.11
CA GLU A 421 7.04 11.76 -5.34
C GLU A 421 6.14 12.63 -6.22
N ASN A 422 6.67 13.27 -7.27
CA ASN A 422 5.89 14.16 -8.14
C ASN A 422 4.94 13.38 -9.03
N ALA A 423 5.40 12.29 -9.64
CA ALA A 423 4.55 11.36 -10.40
C ALA A 423 3.60 12.04 -11.41
N GLY A 424 4.07 13.05 -12.15
CA GLY A 424 3.27 13.78 -13.15
C GLY A 424 2.44 14.95 -12.60
N PHE A 425 2.58 15.26 -11.31
CA PHE A 425 1.92 16.39 -10.64
C PHE A 425 2.81 17.62 -10.49
N GLU A 426 3.98 17.67 -11.13
CA GLU A 426 4.92 18.79 -10.98
C GLU A 426 4.26 20.17 -11.14
N PRO A 427 4.60 21.16 -10.28
CA PRO A 427 5.61 21.12 -9.23
C PRO A 427 5.15 20.44 -7.92
N GLU A 428 3.89 20.01 -7.85
CA GLU A 428 3.33 19.34 -6.68
C GLU A 428 3.76 17.87 -6.59
N PHE A 429 3.26 17.22 -5.54
CA PHE A 429 3.52 15.83 -5.23
C PHE A 429 2.25 15.01 -5.22
N VAL A 430 2.41 13.68 -5.18
CA VAL A 430 1.35 12.76 -4.76
C VAL A 430 0.92 13.10 -3.33
N THR A 431 -0.39 13.12 -3.12
CA THR A 431 -1.07 13.37 -1.85
C THR A 431 -2.13 12.28 -1.60
N PRO A 432 -2.62 12.11 -0.36
CA PRO A 432 -3.77 11.25 -0.07
C PRO A 432 -4.97 11.49 -0.99
N ASP A 433 -5.32 12.75 -1.25
CA ASP A 433 -6.46 13.11 -2.12
C ASP A 433 -6.26 12.64 -3.56
N LYS A 434 -5.04 12.77 -4.10
CA LYS A 434 -4.71 12.28 -5.46
C LYS A 434 -4.80 10.77 -5.55
N LEU A 435 -4.37 10.06 -4.49
CA LEU A 435 -4.50 8.60 -4.39
C LEU A 435 -5.97 8.16 -4.26
N MET A 436 -6.80 8.90 -3.51
CA MET A 436 -8.24 8.68 -3.45
C MET A 436 -8.89 8.91 -4.83
N ALA A 437 -8.49 9.95 -5.56
CA ALA A 437 -8.98 10.21 -6.93
C ALA A 437 -8.59 9.10 -7.92
N LEU A 438 -7.44 8.45 -7.73
CA LEU A 438 -7.08 7.23 -8.47
C LEU A 438 -8.07 6.09 -8.14
N GLY A 439 -8.42 5.90 -6.86
CA GLY A 439 -9.43 4.93 -6.43
C GLY A 439 -10.80 5.11 -7.09
N GLU A 440 -11.30 6.35 -7.14
CA GLU A 440 -12.52 6.71 -7.89
C GLU A 440 -12.38 6.39 -9.38
N SER A 441 -11.25 6.78 -9.99
CA SER A 441 -10.96 6.51 -11.40
C SER A 441 -10.94 5.01 -11.72
N LEU A 442 -10.46 4.17 -10.81
CA LEU A 442 -10.53 2.70 -10.96
C LEU A 442 -11.98 2.21 -11.04
N MET A 443 -12.87 2.71 -10.18
CA MET A 443 -14.27 2.25 -10.15
C MET A 443 -15.05 2.67 -11.38
N MET A 444 -14.85 3.90 -11.87
CA MET A 444 -15.41 4.30 -13.16
C MET A 444 -14.84 3.48 -14.33
N SER A 445 -13.56 3.08 -14.24
CA SER A 445 -12.91 2.25 -15.26
C SER A 445 -13.40 0.79 -15.23
N VAL A 446 -13.85 0.29 -14.08
CA VAL A 446 -14.55 -1.01 -13.97
C VAL A 446 -15.81 -1.00 -14.84
N LEU A 447 -16.60 0.08 -14.78
CA LEU A 447 -17.79 0.21 -15.62
C LEU A 447 -17.43 0.20 -17.11
N GLU A 448 -16.44 0.99 -17.52
CA GLU A 448 -16.02 1.03 -18.93
C GLU A 448 -15.48 -0.33 -19.41
N TYR A 449 -14.63 -0.98 -18.60
CA TYR A 449 -14.11 -2.32 -18.90
C TYR A 449 -15.22 -3.34 -19.15
N HIS A 450 -16.34 -3.19 -18.46
CA HIS A 450 -17.54 -4.01 -18.59
C HIS A 450 -18.58 -3.49 -19.58
N MET A 451 -18.28 -2.42 -20.33
CA MET A 451 -19.18 -1.76 -21.29
C MET A 451 -20.48 -1.27 -20.63
N LEU A 452 -20.36 -0.77 -19.39
CA LEU A 452 -21.44 -0.26 -18.56
C LEU A 452 -21.41 1.27 -18.44
N THR A 453 -20.63 2.01 -19.22
CA THR A 453 -20.78 3.47 -19.32
C THR A 453 -21.93 3.83 -20.27
N LYS A 454 -22.48 5.05 -20.20
CA LYS A 454 -23.43 5.53 -21.22
C LYS A 454 -22.72 5.54 -22.57
N SER A 455 -23.36 4.97 -23.60
CA SER A 455 -22.86 5.05 -24.97
C SER A 455 -23.01 6.47 -25.49
N GLU A 456 -22.05 7.34 -25.23
CA GLU A 456 -21.82 8.52 -26.07
C GLU A 456 -20.65 8.19 -27.00
N SER A 457 -21.00 8.06 -28.28
CA SER A 457 -20.11 7.94 -29.45
C SER A 457 -19.01 6.88 -29.38
N THR A 458 -19.35 5.68 -29.86
CA THR A 458 -18.39 4.86 -30.61
C THR A 458 -18.02 5.60 -31.90
N GLN A 459 -17.09 6.55 -31.83
CA GLN A 459 -16.40 7.09 -33.01
C GLN A 459 -14.89 6.99 -32.82
N GLN A 460 -14.30 6.20 -33.73
CA GLN A 460 -12.86 6.08 -34.02
C GLN A 460 -11.97 5.42 -32.95
N LEU A 461 -12.03 4.08 -32.91
CA LEU A 461 -10.83 3.28 -32.67
C LEU A 461 -10.29 2.82 -34.02
N HIS A 462 -9.64 3.72 -34.75
CA HIS A 462 -8.73 3.38 -35.84
C HIS A 462 -7.36 3.96 -35.54
N SER A 463 -6.41 3.05 -35.30
CA SER A 463 -4.96 3.20 -35.49
C SER A 463 -4.37 4.60 -35.27
N GLU A 464 -4.01 4.90 -34.03
CA GLU A 464 -2.88 5.77 -33.76
C GLU A 464 -1.78 4.93 -33.11
N GLN A 465 -0.81 4.52 -33.94
CA GLN A 465 0.55 4.28 -33.49
C GLN A 465 1.11 5.64 -33.10
N HIS A 466 1.03 6.01 -31.83
CA HIS A 466 1.81 7.13 -31.34
C HIS A 466 3.27 6.67 -31.20
N ASN A 467 4.13 7.39 -31.90
CA ASN A 467 5.58 7.33 -31.81
C ASN A 467 5.99 7.62 -30.35
N SER A 468 6.31 6.60 -29.57
CA SER A 468 6.89 6.75 -28.24
C SER A 468 8.41 6.79 -28.37
N ASP A 469 9.00 7.99 -28.43
CA ASP A 469 10.45 8.16 -28.29
C ASP A 469 10.95 8.00 -26.84
N THR A 470 10.17 7.33 -25.99
CA THR A 470 10.61 6.89 -24.67
C THR A 470 10.09 5.48 -24.42
N ASN A 471 10.96 4.48 -24.58
CA ASN A 471 10.70 3.11 -24.12
C ASN A 471 10.59 3.14 -22.58
N PHE A 472 9.39 3.33 -22.05
CA PHE A 472 9.14 3.09 -20.63
C PHE A 472 9.33 1.59 -20.40
N LYS A 473 10.49 1.23 -19.88
CA LYS A 473 10.72 -0.10 -19.33
C LYS A 473 10.12 -0.10 -17.94
N ILE A 474 9.12 -0.94 -17.72
CA ILE A 474 8.64 -1.26 -16.39
C ILE A 474 9.89 -1.57 -15.54
N PRO A 475 10.10 -0.90 -14.39
CA PRO A 475 11.07 -1.37 -13.42
C PRO A 475 10.80 -2.85 -13.20
N SER A 476 11.78 -3.73 -13.39
CA SER A 476 11.52 -5.16 -13.33
C SER A 476 10.74 -5.48 -12.04
N GLU A 477 9.71 -6.35 -12.10
CA GLU A 477 8.98 -6.98 -10.95
C GLU A 477 9.93 -7.76 -9.99
N VAL A 478 11.20 -7.41 -10.00
CA VAL A 478 12.33 -8.28 -9.79
C VAL A 478 13.49 -7.42 -9.26
N ASP A 479 13.23 -6.68 -8.20
CA ASP A 479 14.17 -6.67 -7.06
C ASP A 479 13.55 -7.27 -5.79
N VAL A 480 12.45 -8.01 -5.93
CA VAL A 480 11.94 -8.95 -4.90
C VAL A 480 12.61 -10.34 -5.04
N LYS A 481 13.66 -10.46 -5.88
CA LYS A 481 14.37 -11.73 -6.17
C LYS A 481 15.09 -12.26 -4.93
N SER A 482 14.62 -13.41 -4.43
CA SER A 482 15.11 -14.24 -3.31
C SER A 482 15.22 -13.57 -1.95
#